data_AF-A0A6A6VFR8-F1
#
_entry.id   AF-A0A6A6VFR8-F1
#
_cell.length_a   1.000
_cell.length_b   1.000
_cell.length_c   1.000
_cell.angle_alpha   90.00
_cell.angle_beta   90.00
_cell.angle_gamma   90.00
#
_symmetry.space_group_name_H-M   'P 1'
#
loop_
_entity.id
_entity.type
_entity.pdbx_description
1 polymer ?
#
loop_
_entity_poly.entity_id
_entity_poly.type
_entity_poly.pdbx_seq_one_letter_code
_entity_poly.pdbx_strand_id
1 'polypeptide(L)'
;VPIANGPREILKTYRKYHVEPPEHLVKAAELRSAQIAGMMAGGQGYDDSPKNENGTVYITPMRIGGVPLNLIVDTGSPDLWTYSDLQLPENRENHSYYNTSNGQLLEDYYFRTYYADYSGAYGPVYLDTVTIGPLSVPQQAIGAAEDVWYFDDTRADGILGLSFSEFSSIRPYPLNNFFDNLRPYLSAPVFAVSLTMNDVGSYDFGFIDHEKYASDLVWTDVNNTFGYWAFAASGFALRNYTFPDYHMDIITDTGTTLTYLDPMIVRLYYDLVPRARYSLVDGAWVFPCGSRLPDLTLLLENGEKLVAFGYQFNWEPLNPATPNICYGGLQSSEWPGFNILGATFLDSKYVVHEYREEASRLGFADR
;
A
#
# COMPACT_ATOMS: atom_id res chain seq x y z
N VAL A 1 2.88 -20.33 -5.61
CA VAL A 1 3.89 -19.62 -4.79
C VAL A 1 4.92 -18.92 -5.67
N PRO A 2 4.58 -17.73 -6.17
CA PRO A 2 5.52 -16.73 -6.61
C PRO A 2 6.50 -16.40 -5.48
N ILE A 3 7.68 -15.93 -5.87
CA ILE A 3 8.70 -15.43 -4.95
C ILE A 3 8.72 -13.91 -5.12
N ALA A 4 8.54 -13.15 -4.05
CA ALA A 4 8.54 -11.69 -4.18
C ALA A 4 9.97 -11.16 -4.43
N ASN A 5 10.03 -9.99 -5.07
CA ASN A 5 11.28 -9.25 -5.21
C ASN A 5 11.33 -8.15 -4.15
N GLY A 6 11.65 -8.52 -2.91
CA GLY A 6 11.80 -7.57 -1.80
C GLY A 6 12.58 -6.29 -2.11
N PRO A 7 13.80 -6.33 -2.68
CA PRO A 7 14.50 -5.10 -3.01
C PRO A 7 13.77 -4.27 -4.08
N ARG A 8 12.99 -4.88 -4.99
CA ARG A 8 12.07 -4.13 -5.86
C ARG A 8 10.95 -3.44 -5.07
N GLU A 9 10.38 -4.08 -4.05
CA GLU A 9 9.41 -3.46 -3.13
C GLU A 9 10.02 -2.29 -2.32
N ILE A 10 11.30 -2.36 -1.96
CA ILE A 10 12.03 -1.24 -1.36
C ILE A 10 12.24 -0.10 -2.37
N LEU A 11 12.65 -0.39 -3.62
CA LEU A 11 12.74 0.62 -4.68
C LEU A 11 11.38 1.30 -4.95
N LYS A 12 10.31 0.49 -4.99
CA LYS A 12 8.90 0.94 -5.02
C LYS A 12 8.49 1.81 -3.83
N THR A 13 9.29 1.91 -2.77
CA THR A 13 8.95 2.78 -1.64
C THR A 13 9.81 4.03 -1.59
N TYR A 14 11.14 3.92 -1.75
CA TYR A 14 12.04 5.08 -1.83
C TYR A 14 11.55 6.13 -2.82
N ARG A 15 11.22 5.65 -4.02
CA ARG A 15 10.81 6.49 -5.13
C ARG A 15 9.38 7.06 -4.94
N LYS A 16 8.49 6.41 -4.14
CA LYS A 16 7.13 6.90 -3.80
C LYS A 16 7.16 8.28 -3.16
N TYR A 17 8.19 8.49 -2.35
CA TYR A 17 8.40 9.73 -1.60
C TYR A 17 9.53 10.57 -2.19
N HIS A 18 9.75 10.38 -3.50
CA HIS A 18 10.66 11.13 -4.34
C HIS A 18 12.12 11.15 -3.86
N VAL A 19 12.58 10.04 -3.27
CA VAL A 19 13.98 9.85 -2.86
C VAL A 19 14.69 8.90 -3.81
N GLU A 20 15.86 9.35 -4.29
CA GLU A 20 16.72 8.58 -5.17
C GLU A 20 17.25 7.33 -4.44
N PRO A 21 17.03 6.12 -4.95
CA PRO A 21 17.48 4.91 -4.27
C PRO A 21 19.00 4.73 -4.38
N PRO A 22 19.68 4.28 -3.31
CA PRO A 22 21.06 3.84 -3.37
C PRO A 22 21.33 2.81 -4.49
N GLU A 23 22.47 2.95 -5.18
CA GLU A 23 22.88 2.08 -6.30
C GLU A 23 22.85 0.58 -5.93
N HIS A 24 23.17 0.24 -4.68
CA HIS A 24 23.14 -1.14 -4.20
C HIS A 24 21.73 -1.74 -4.16
N LEU A 25 20.68 -0.93 -3.94
CA LEU A 25 19.29 -1.39 -3.98
C LEU A 25 18.83 -1.67 -5.41
N VAL A 26 19.20 -0.80 -6.36
CA VAL A 26 18.91 -1.01 -7.79
C VAL A 26 19.51 -2.33 -8.24
N LYS A 27 20.79 -2.53 -7.93
CA LYS A 27 21.52 -3.78 -8.22
C LYS A 27 20.94 -5.00 -7.49
N ALA A 28 20.49 -4.84 -6.23
CA ALA A 28 19.85 -5.93 -5.48
C ALA A 28 18.53 -6.37 -6.14
N ALA A 29 17.70 -5.42 -6.62
CA ALA A 29 16.46 -5.73 -7.32
C ALA A 29 16.71 -6.45 -8.66
N GLU A 30 17.70 -6.01 -9.44
CA GLU A 30 18.12 -6.67 -10.69
C GLU A 30 18.61 -8.10 -10.45
N LEU A 31 19.52 -8.27 -9.47
CA LEU A 31 20.05 -9.58 -9.08
C LEU A 31 18.94 -10.51 -8.57
N ARG A 32 17.99 -9.98 -7.79
CA ARG A 32 16.84 -10.74 -7.28
C ARG A 32 15.89 -11.15 -8.41
N SER A 33 15.61 -10.28 -9.39
CA SER A 33 14.84 -10.65 -10.59
C SER A 33 15.50 -11.80 -11.36
N ALA A 34 16.82 -11.73 -11.57
CA ALA A 34 17.57 -12.81 -12.23
C ALA A 34 17.56 -14.12 -11.43
N GLN A 35 17.64 -14.06 -10.10
CA GLN A 35 17.51 -15.23 -9.22
C GLN A 35 16.11 -15.85 -9.29
N ILE A 36 15.06 -15.04 -9.22
CA ILE A 36 13.67 -15.51 -9.31
C ILE A 36 13.43 -16.18 -10.67
N ALA A 37 13.87 -15.56 -11.77
CA ALA A 37 13.78 -16.17 -13.10
C ALA A 37 14.51 -17.54 -13.17
N GLY A 38 15.69 -17.64 -12.55
CA GLY A 38 16.43 -18.90 -12.44
C GLY A 38 15.74 -19.96 -11.58
N MET A 39 14.97 -19.57 -10.56
CA MET A 39 14.15 -20.50 -9.74
C MET A 39 12.87 -20.92 -10.47
N MET A 40 12.23 -20.01 -11.19
CA MET A 40 10.97 -20.25 -11.93
C MET A 40 11.17 -21.05 -13.22
N ALA A 41 12.38 -21.10 -13.77
CA ALA A 41 12.72 -21.89 -14.96
C ALA A 41 12.47 -23.42 -14.82
N GLY A 42 12.14 -23.90 -13.62
CA GLY A 42 11.76 -25.29 -13.35
C GLY A 42 10.27 -25.57 -13.14
N GLY A 43 9.37 -24.57 -13.18
CA GLY A 43 7.95 -24.79 -12.88
C GLY A 43 7.01 -23.75 -13.49
N GLN A 44 6.11 -24.21 -14.37
CA GLN A 44 5.01 -23.39 -14.85
C GLN A 44 3.76 -23.60 -13.98
N GLY A 45 3.33 -22.51 -13.33
CA GLY A 45 2.07 -22.41 -12.63
C GLY A 45 1.67 -20.94 -12.58
N TYR A 46 0.66 -20.57 -13.36
CA TYR A 46 -0.02 -19.28 -13.26
C TYR A 46 -1.14 -19.47 -12.24
N ASP A 47 -1.08 -18.76 -11.11
CA ASP A 47 -2.21 -18.69 -10.17
C ASP A 47 -3.01 -17.42 -10.46
N ASP A 48 -4.29 -17.62 -10.76
CA ASP A 48 -5.28 -16.57 -11.04
C ASP A 48 -6.17 -16.33 -9.79
N SER A 49 -5.70 -16.79 -8.62
CA SER A 49 -6.46 -16.63 -7.39
C SER A 49 -6.43 -15.17 -6.90
N PRO A 50 -7.54 -14.64 -6.35
CA PRO A 50 -7.60 -13.30 -5.75
C PRO A 50 -6.88 -13.25 -4.38
N LYS A 51 -5.99 -14.21 -4.11
CA LYS A 51 -5.17 -14.24 -2.91
C LYS A 51 -3.96 -13.38 -3.16
N ASN A 52 -3.68 -12.49 -2.23
CA ASN A 52 -2.48 -11.67 -2.29
C ASN A 52 -1.30 -12.52 -1.78
N GLU A 53 -0.81 -13.43 -2.63
CA GLU A 53 0.38 -14.23 -2.38
C GLU A 53 1.55 -13.30 -2.01
N ASN A 54 2.13 -13.51 -0.83
CA ASN A 54 3.14 -12.67 -0.20
C ASN A 54 2.72 -11.21 0.10
N GLY A 55 1.43 -10.85 0.01
CA GLY A 55 0.90 -9.58 0.49
C GLY A 55 1.48 -8.31 -0.15
N THR A 56 2.03 -8.41 -1.37
CA THR A 56 2.69 -7.31 -2.09
C THR A 56 1.75 -6.20 -2.54
N VAL A 57 0.54 -6.57 -2.98
CA VAL A 57 -0.45 -5.69 -3.57
C VAL A 57 -1.82 -6.27 -3.22
N TYR A 58 -2.79 -5.42 -2.88
CA TYR A 58 -4.17 -5.85 -2.56
C TYR A 58 -5.12 -5.44 -3.67
N ILE A 59 -5.48 -6.43 -4.49
CA ILE A 59 -6.28 -6.24 -5.70
C ILE A 59 -7.76 -6.37 -5.38
N THR A 60 -8.56 -5.40 -5.81
CA THR A 60 -10.00 -5.34 -5.56
C THR A 60 -10.78 -5.32 -6.88
N PRO A 61 -11.67 -6.31 -7.13
CA PRO A 61 -12.51 -6.31 -8.31
C PRO A 61 -13.61 -5.25 -8.21
N MET A 62 -13.80 -4.49 -9.28
CA MET A 62 -14.80 -3.44 -9.40
C MET A 62 -15.31 -3.33 -10.84
N ARG A 63 -16.28 -2.44 -11.09
CA ARG A 63 -16.79 -2.15 -12.44
C ARG A 63 -16.67 -0.66 -12.73
N ILE A 64 -16.06 -0.31 -13.85
CA ILE A 64 -15.82 1.08 -14.29
C ILE A 64 -16.41 1.22 -15.70
N GLY A 65 -17.39 2.11 -15.86
CA GLY A 65 -18.18 2.19 -17.09
C GLY A 65 -18.84 0.86 -17.47
N GLY A 66 -19.18 0.04 -16.47
CA GLY A 66 -19.72 -1.30 -16.69
C GLY A 66 -18.73 -2.37 -17.17
N VAL A 67 -17.43 -2.06 -17.32
CA VAL A 67 -16.36 -3.05 -17.58
C VAL A 67 -15.84 -3.57 -16.24
N PRO A 68 -15.70 -4.90 -16.02
CA PRO A 68 -15.04 -5.43 -14.83
C PRO A 68 -13.53 -5.17 -14.90
N LEU A 69 -12.96 -4.60 -13.84
CA LEU A 69 -11.53 -4.30 -13.70
C LEU A 69 -11.06 -4.64 -12.28
N ASN A 70 -9.78 -4.98 -12.16
CA ASN A 70 -9.09 -5.32 -10.92
C ASN A 70 -8.13 -4.20 -10.54
N LEU A 71 -8.44 -3.32 -9.58
CA LEU A 71 -7.53 -2.23 -9.21
C LEU A 71 -6.82 -2.47 -7.88
N ILE A 72 -5.61 -1.91 -7.75
CA ILE A 72 -4.95 -1.75 -6.45
C ILE A 72 -5.69 -0.67 -5.67
N VAL A 73 -6.02 -0.92 -4.40
CA VAL A 73 -6.58 0.11 -3.52
C VAL A 73 -5.45 0.72 -2.69
N ASP A 74 -5.20 2.02 -2.86
CA ASP A 74 -4.03 2.72 -2.30
C ASP A 74 -4.46 3.92 -1.41
N THR A 75 -4.35 3.77 -0.10
CA THR A 75 -4.56 4.87 0.86
C THR A 75 -3.43 5.91 0.86
N GLY A 76 -2.32 5.64 0.16
CA GLY A 76 -1.19 6.52 -0.04
C GLY A 76 -1.24 7.36 -1.33
N SER A 77 -2.32 7.27 -2.13
CA SER A 77 -2.53 8.18 -3.26
C SER A 77 -4.01 8.55 -3.45
N PRO A 78 -4.32 9.68 -4.14
CA PRO A 78 -5.69 10.21 -4.23
C PRO A 78 -6.42 9.86 -5.53
N ASP A 79 -5.71 9.50 -6.61
CA ASP A 79 -6.29 9.39 -7.95
C ASP A 79 -6.89 8.00 -8.23
N LEU A 80 -8.02 7.96 -8.92
CA LEU A 80 -8.48 6.76 -9.62
C LEU A 80 -8.06 6.83 -11.09
N TRP A 81 -7.31 5.83 -11.57
CA TRP A 81 -6.94 5.69 -12.97
C TRP A 81 -6.92 4.23 -13.39
N THR A 82 -7.07 3.98 -14.69
CA THR A 82 -7.05 2.64 -15.28
C THR A 82 -6.28 2.61 -16.60
N TYR A 83 -5.84 1.41 -17.01
CA TYR A 83 -5.61 1.12 -18.42
C TYR A 83 -6.90 1.42 -19.21
N SER A 84 -6.76 1.92 -20.44
CA SER A 84 -7.92 2.35 -21.25
C SER A 84 -7.83 1.91 -22.70
N ASP A 85 -8.92 2.06 -23.44
CA ASP A 85 -8.98 1.80 -24.88
C ASP A 85 -8.14 2.78 -25.73
N LEU A 86 -7.68 3.90 -25.13
CA LEU A 86 -6.81 4.91 -25.77
C LEU A 86 -5.36 4.42 -25.99
N GLN A 87 -4.88 3.48 -25.18
CA GLN A 87 -3.55 2.86 -25.39
C GLN A 87 -3.49 2.05 -26.71
N LEU A 88 -2.28 1.83 -27.23
CA LEU A 88 -2.08 0.80 -28.26
C LEU A 88 -2.30 -0.61 -27.67
N PRO A 89 -2.80 -1.58 -28.44
CA PRO A 89 -3.04 -2.94 -27.93
C PRO A 89 -1.80 -3.60 -27.31
N GLU A 90 -0.61 -3.39 -27.88
CA GLU A 90 0.65 -3.90 -27.30
C GLU A 90 1.00 -3.30 -25.92
N ASN A 91 0.54 -2.08 -25.62
CA ASN A 91 0.83 -1.39 -24.35
C ASN A 91 -0.15 -1.77 -23.22
N ARG A 92 -1.12 -2.64 -23.49
CA ARG A 92 -2.10 -3.16 -22.51
C ARG A 92 -2.27 -4.68 -22.59
N GLU A 93 -1.27 -5.39 -23.11
CA GLU A 93 -1.30 -6.85 -23.18
C GLU A 93 -1.40 -7.45 -21.75
N ASN A 94 -2.31 -8.41 -21.58
CA ASN A 94 -2.70 -9.04 -20.29
C ASN A 94 -3.48 -8.16 -19.30
N HIS A 95 -3.81 -6.90 -19.62
CA HIS A 95 -4.68 -6.06 -18.80
C HIS A 95 -6.12 -6.01 -19.34
N SER A 96 -7.11 -5.99 -18.44
CA SER A 96 -8.43 -5.46 -18.78
C SER A 96 -8.36 -3.93 -18.79
N TYR A 97 -9.26 -3.26 -19.51
CA TYR A 97 -9.17 -1.82 -19.72
C TYR A 97 -10.54 -1.15 -19.77
N TYR A 98 -10.61 0.06 -19.23
CA TYR A 98 -11.78 0.92 -19.32
C TYR A 98 -12.05 1.31 -20.78
N ASN A 99 -13.33 1.33 -21.17
CA ASN A 99 -13.77 1.73 -22.50
C ASN A 99 -14.33 3.16 -22.41
N THR A 100 -13.60 4.12 -22.96
CA THR A 100 -13.92 5.55 -22.91
C THR A 100 -15.24 5.92 -23.59
N SER A 101 -15.77 5.08 -24.49
CA SER A 101 -17.06 5.32 -25.14
C SER A 101 -18.27 5.13 -24.22
N ASN A 102 -18.07 4.57 -23.02
CA ASN A 102 -19.13 4.40 -22.01
C ASN A 102 -19.33 5.68 -21.16
N GLY A 103 -18.26 6.45 -20.95
CA GLY A 103 -18.27 7.64 -20.10
C GLY A 103 -18.29 8.96 -20.86
N GLN A 104 -18.35 10.05 -20.11
CA GLN A 104 -18.28 11.42 -20.63
C GLN A 104 -16.85 11.95 -20.49
N LEU A 105 -16.21 12.36 -21.60
CA LEU A 105 -14.95 13.11 -21.55
C LEU A 105 -15.16 14.42 -20.78
N LEU A 106 -14.28 14.69 -19.80
CA LEU A 106 -14.23 15.97 -19.12
C LEU A 106 -13.23 16.87 -19.86
N GLU A 107 -13.75 17.68 -20.78
CA GLU A 107 -12.97 18.58 -21.63
C GLU A 107 -11.99 19.46 -20.82
N ASP A 108 -10.80 19.67 -21.37
CA ASP A 108 -9.65 20.36 -20.75
C ASP A 108 -9.06 19.70 -19.48
N TYR A 109 -9.60 18.59 -18.97
CA TYR A 109 -9.04 17.87 -17.81
C TYR A 109 -8.13 16.71 -18.19
N TYR A 110 -6.99 16.62 -17.48
CA TYR A 110 -6.04 15.51 -17.57
C TYR A 110 -5.57 15.10 -16.18
N PHE A 111 -5.09 13.86 -16.06
CA PHE A 111 -4.33 13.40 -14.91
C PHE A 111 -2.89 13.09 -15.33
N ARG A 112 -1.95 13.24 -14.39
CA ARG A 112 -0.58 12.78 -14.58
C ARG A 112 0.02 12.41 -13.24
N THR A 113 -0.19 11.15 -12.89
CA THR A 113 0.30 10.58 -11.64
C THR A 113 1.68 9.97 -11.86
N TYR A 114 2.56 10.18 -10.88
CA TYR A 114 3.83 9.48 -10.77
C TYR A 114 3.70 8.56 -9.57
N TYR A 115 3.47 7.29 -9.90
CA TYR A 115 3.54 6.20 -8.96
C TYR A 115 4.99 5.79 -8.72
N ALA A 116 5.10 4.92 -7.73
CA ALA A 116 6.14 5.11 -6.76
C ALA A 116 7.53 4.85 -7.32
N ASP A 117 7.72 3.64 -7.81
CA ASP A 117 8.82 3.01 -8.53
C ASP A 117 9.33 3.72 -9.80
N TYR A 118 9.00 5.00 -9.97
CA TYR A 118 8.91 5.74 -11.22
C TYR A 118 7.81 5.24 -12.16
N SER A 119 6.95 4.30 -11.76
CA SER A 119 5.78 4.01 -12.59
C SER A 119 4.83 5.21 -12.63
N GLY A 120 3.84 5.15 -13.48
CA GLY A 120 2.84 6.19 -13.56
C GLY A 120 1.99 6.06 -14.79
N ALA A 121 1.02 6.94 -14.87
CA ALA A 121 0.09 7.00 -15.97
C ALA A 121 -0.26 8.46 -16.26
N TYR A 122 -0.55 8.76 -17.53
CA TYR A 122 -1.13 10.03 -17.94
C TYR A 122 -2.25 9.79 -18.94
N GLY A 123 -3.19 10.72 -19.00
CA GLY A 123 -4.24 10.73 -20.00
C GLY A 123 -5.34 11.74 -19.67
N PRO A 124 -6.40 11.78 -20.48
CA PRO A 124 -7.62 12.55 -20.21
C PRO A 124 -8.39 12.00 -19.00
N VAL A 125 -9.28 12.84 -18.47
CA VAL A 125 -10.23 12.44 -17.41
C VAL A 125 -11.61 12.22 -18.00
N TYR A 126 -12.25 11.12 -17.61
CA TYR A 126 -13.64 10.81 -17.93
C TYR A 126 -14.49 10.81 -16.65
N LEU A 127 -15.77 11.13 -16.80
CA LEU A 127 -16.81 10.93 -15.79
C LEU A 127 -17.65 9.72 -16.17
N ASP A 128 -17.68 8.70 -15.33
CA ASP A 128 -18.54 7.52 -15.52
C ASP A 128 -18.92 6.91 -14.15
N THR A 129 -19.62 5.78 -14.16
CA THR A 129 -20.06 5.04 -12.98
C THR A 129 -18.98 4.06 -12.54
N VAL A 130 -18.50 4.23 -11.31
CA VAL A 130 -17.61 3.27 -10.62
C VAL A 130 -18.43 2.50 -9.59
N THR A 131 -18.33 1.17 -9.59
CA THR A 131 -19.10 0.29 -8.71
C THR A 131 -18.20 -0.73 -8.03
N ILE A 132 -18.23 -0.76 -6.68
CA ILE A 132 -17.45 -1.68 -5.84
C ILE A 132 -18.44 -2.45 -4.94
N GLY A 133 -18.57 -3.75 -5.16
CA GLY A 133 -19.61 -4.55 -4.50
C GLY A 133 -21.01 -3.96 -4.73
N PRO A 134 -21.79 -3.64 -3.67
CA PRO A 134 -23.10 -3.00 -3.80
C PRO A 134 -23.06 -1.46 -3.93
N LEU A 135 -21.87 -0.84 -3.81
CA LEU A 135 -21.69 0.60 -3.75
C LEU A 135 -21.43 1.15 -5.16
N SER A 136 -22.09 2.24 -5.53
CA SER A 136 -21.97 2.83 -6.87
C SER A 136 -21.91 4.35 -6.79
N VAL A 137 -20.89 4.93 -7.42
CA VAL A 137 -20.69 6.38 -7.55
C VAL A 137 -20.88 6.75 -9.03
N PRO A 138 -21.95 7.48 -9.39
CA PRO A 138 -22.11 8.03 -10.74
C PRO A 138 -21.23 9.27 -10.91
N GLN A 139 -20.74 9.51 -12.12
CA GLN A 139 -19.87 10.65 -12.46
C GLN A 139 -18.58 10.71 -11.61
N GLN A 140 -18.01 9.56 -11.26
CA GLN A 140 -16.67 9.48 -10.69
C GLN A 140 -15.65 9.90 -11.75
N ALA A 141 -14.70 10.75 -11.36
CA ALA A 141 -13.53 11.07 -12.18
C ALA A 141 -12.62 9.84 -12.31
N ILE A 142 -12.32 9.48 -13.55
CA ILE A 142 -11.49 8.34 -13.96
C ILE A 142 -10.38 8.86 -14.85
N GLY A 143 -9.12 8.69 -14.45
CA GLY A 143 -7.98 8.86 -15.34
C GLY A 143 -7.93 7.71 -16.35
N ALA A 144 -8.28 7.97 -17.61
CA ALA A 144 -8.18 7.00 -18.68
C ALA A 144 -6.76 7.07 -19.26
N ALA A 145 -5.89 6.09 -18.94
CA ALA A 145 -4.50 6.17 -19.34
C ALA A 145 -4.34 6.09 -20.88
N GLU A 146 -3.61 7.04 -21.46
CA GLU A 146 -3.07 6.99 -22.82
C GLU A 146 -1.68 6.34 -22.84
N ASP A 147 -0.94 6.50 -21.75
CA ASP A 147 0.38 5.91 -21.52
C ASP A 147 0.51 5.44 -20.07
N VAL A 148 1.20 4.33 -19.88
CA VAL A 148 1.52 3.73 -18.58
C VAL A 148 2.96 3.23 -18.67
N TRP A 149 3.80 3.67 -17.73
CA TRP A 149 5.22 3.33 -17.71
C TRP A 149 5.59 2.64 -16.38
N TYR A 150 6.51 1.67 -16.45
CA TYR A 150 7.06 0.87 -15.33
C TYR A 150 6.07 0.19 -14.36
N PHE A 151 4.79 0.12 -14.71
CA PHE A 151 3.76 -0.60 -13.96
C PHE A 151 3.72 -2.08 -14.40
N ASP A 152 4.44 -2.94 -13.68
CA ASP A 152 4.67 -4.34 -14.08
C ASP A 152 3.68 -5.36 -13.45
N ASP A 153 2.67 -4.93 -12.68
CA ASP A 153 1.72 -5.87 -12.06
C ASP A 153 0.55 -6.19 -13.00
N THR A 154 0.72 -7.23 -13.82
CA THR A 154 -0.26 -7.70 -14.82
C THR A 154 -1.56 -8.23 -14.22
N ARG A 155 -1.70 -8.27 -12.89
CA ARG A 155 -2.95 -8.63 -12.20
C ARG A 155 -3.83 -7.42 -11.92
N ALA A 156 -3.29 -6.20 -12.06
CA ALA A 156 -3.97 -4.95 -11.77
C ALA A 156 -4.16 -4.11 -13.05
N ASP A 157 -5.37 -3.62 -13.25
CA ASP A 157 -5.79 -2.79 -14.38
C ASP A 157 -5.68 -1.27 -14.08
N GLY A 158 -5.04 -0.91 -12.97
CA GLY A 158 -4.87 0.46 -12.48
C GLY A 158 -4.95 0.58 -10.96
N ILE A 159 -5.23 1.79 -10.46
CA ILE A 159 -5.25 2.13 -9.03
C ILE A 159 -6.53 2.91 -8.69
N LEU A 160 -7.09 2.58 -7.51
CA LEU A 160 -8.08 3.38 -6.80
C LEU A 160 -7.40 4.04 -5.59
N GLY A 161 -7.13 5.34 -5.70
CA GLY A 161 -6.65 6.16 -4.60
C GLY A 161 -7.72 6.46 -3.56
N LEU A 162 -7.35 6.35 -2.28
CA LEU A 162 -8.18 6.68 -1.11
C LEU A 162 -7.50 7.69 -0.14
N SER A 163 -6.42 8.35 -0.57
CA SER A 163 -5.85 9.52 0.12
C SER A 163 -6.61 10.81 -0.23
N PHE A 164 -6.29 11.92 0.44
CA PHE A 164 -7.12 13.14 0.42
C PHE A 164 -7.22 13.80 -0.97
N SER A 165 -8.45 14.06 -1.42
CA SER A 165 -8.77 14.52 -2.79
C SER A 165 -8.10 15.83 -3.20
N GLU A 166 -7.81 16.71 -2.25
CA GLU A 166 -7.11 17.98 -2.47
C GLU A 166 -5.71 17.81 -3.10
N PHE A 167 -5.13 16.61 -2.98
CA PHE A 167 -3.80 16.26 -3.49
C PHE A 167 -3.85 15.50 -4.83
N SER A 168 -5.03 15.30 -5.42
CA SER A 168 -5.20 14.69 -6.75
C SER A 168 -4.25 15.27 -7.80
N SER A 169 -3.70 14.42 -8.69
CA SER A 169 -2.89 14.89 -9.82
C SER A 169 -3.73 15.47 -10.97
N ILE A 170 -5.06 15.36 -10.89
CA ILE A 170 -5.98 15.88 -11.90
C ILE A 170 -5.89 17.41 -11.99
N ARG A 171 -5.80 17.92 -13.22
CA ARG A 171 -5.72 19.35 -13.54
C ARG A 171 -6.73 19.68 -14.65
N PRO A 172 -7.22 20.93 -14.77
CA PRO A 172 -6.75 22.17 -14.12
C PRO A 172 -7.03 22.26 -12.61
N TYR A 173 -8.05 21.58 -12.11
CA TYR A 173 -8.40 21.53 -10.69
C TYR A 173 -8.45 20.08 -10.18
N PRO A 174 -8.05 19.80 -8.93
CA PRO A 174 -8.22 18.47 -8.35
C PRO A 174 -9.72 18.12 -8.29
N LEU A 175 -10.02 16.83 -8.42
CA LEU A 175 -11.38 16.29 -8.33
C LEU A 175 -11.47 15.28 -7.18
N ASN A 176 -12.68 15.07 -6.67
CA ASN A 176 -12.94 14.11 -5.61
C ASN A 176 -12.58 12.68 -6.01
N ASN A 177 -11.90 11.97 -5.10
CA ASN A 177 -11.70 10.53 -5.15
C ASN A 177 -13.04 9.78 -4.97
N PHE A 178 -13.01 8.45 -5.10
CA PHE A 178 -14.20 7.60 -4.96
C PHE A 178 -14.86 7.70 -3.58
N PHE A 179 -14.06 7.72 -2.50
CA PHE A 179 -14.59 7.78 -1.14
C PHE A 179 -15.27 9.11 -0.84
N ASP A 180 -14.71 10.25 -1.26
CA ASP A 180 -15.32 11.57 -1.04
C ASP A 180 -16.62 11.76 -1.82
N ASN A 181 -16.73 11.19 -3.03
CA ASN A 181 -18.00 11.17 -3.77
C ASN A 181 -19.02 10.17 -3.20
N LEU A 182 -18.56 9.07 -2.59
CA LEU A 182 -19.42 8.08 -1.94
C LEU A 182 -19.90 8.54 -0.55
N ARG A 183 -19.06 9.27 0.20
CA ARG A 183 -19.24 9.65 1.60
C ARG A 183 -20.60 10.29 1.95
N PRO A 184 -21.20 11.17 1.12
CA PRO A 184 -22.54 11.71 1.39
C PRO A 184 -23.67 10.67 1.41
N TYR A 185 -23.43 9.47 0.88
CA TYR A 185 -24.40 8.37 0.79
C TYR A 185 -24.15 7.25 1.82
N LEU A 186 -23.07 7.36 2.62
CA LEU A 186 -22.72 6.38 3.64
C LEU A 186 -23.41 6.68 4.97
N SER A 187 -23.73 5.62 5.74
CA SER A 187 -24.31 5.74 7.09
C SER A 187 -23.37 6.45 8.09
N ALA A 188 -22.06 6.39 7.85
CA ALA A 188 -21.02 7.12 8.57
C ALA A 188 -19.88 7.48 7.60
N PRO A 189 -19.11 8.57 7.83
CA PRO A 189 -18.03 9.01 6.96
C PRO A 189 -16.74 8.19 7.21
N VAL A 190 -16.84 6.86 7.11
CA VAL A 190 -15.75 5.92 7.39
C VAL A 190 -15.54 4.97 6.21
N PHE A 191 -14.30 4.56 6.02
CA PHE A 191 -13.99 3.25 5.43
C PHE A 191 -13.06 2.48 6.36
N ALA A 192 -13.01 1.16 6.24
CA ALA A 192 -12.14 0.33 7.06
C ALA A 192 -11.44 -0.73 6.22
N VAL A 193 -10.18 -1.00 6.57
CA VAL A 193 -9.28 -1.88 5.84
C VAL A 193 -8.98 -3.11 6.67
N SER A 194 -9.09 -4.28 6.05
CA SER A 194 -8.92 -5.60 6.67
C SER A 194 -8.14 -6.50 5.70
N LEU A 195 -6.83 -6.26 5.55
CA LEU A 195 -5.95 -6.98 4.61
C LEU A 195 -5.66 -8.40 5.12
N THR A 196 -5.41 -9.41 4.29
CA THR A 196 -4.95 -10.73 4.77
C THR A 196 -4.01 -11.40 3.77
N MET A 197 -2.79 -11.68 4.21
CA MET A 197 -1.67 -12.15 3.42
C MET A 197 -1.85 -13.63 3.10
N ASN A 198 -1.77 -13.98 1.82
CA ASN A 198 -2.10 -15.30 1.28
C ASN A 198 -3.60 -15.72 1.43
N ASP A 199 -4.48 -14.79 1.75
CA ASP A 199 -5.93 -14.99 1.75
C ASP A 199 -6.70 -13.77 1.20
N VAL A 200 -8.01 -13.74 1.36
CA VAL A 200 -8.89 -12.65 0.91
C VAL A 200 -9.15 -11.66 2.05
N GLY A 201 -8.75 -10.40 1.86
CA GLY A 201 -9.07 -9.29 2.74
C GLY A 201 -10.42 -8.62 2.41
N SER A 202 -10.71 -7.48 3.05
CA SER A 202 -11.89 -6.66 2.73
C SER A 202 -11.67 -5.16 2.95
N TYR A 203 -12.45 -4.36 2.21
CA TYR A 203 -12.63 -2.93 2.38
C TYR A 203 -14.11 -2.66 2.70
N ASP A 204 -14.38 -2.15 3.90
CA ASP A 204 -15.73 -1.76 4.33
C ASP A 204 -15.94 -0.26 4.13
N PHE A 205 -17.14 0.16 3.75
CA PHE A 205 -17.49 1.57 3.61
C PHE A 205 -18.80 1.88 4.33
N GLY A 206 -18.79 2.92 5.16
CA GLY A 206 -19.97 3.45 5.84
C GLY A 206 -20.32 2.82 7.18
N PHE A 207 -19.53 1.86 7.66
CA PHE A 207 -19.68 1.22 8.96
C PHE A 207 -18.33 0.73 9.50
N ILE A 208 -18.32 0.36 10.78
CA ILE A 208 -17.21 -0.31 11.46
C ILE A 208 -17.71 -1.72 11.77
N ASP A 209 -17.06 -2.75 11.26
CA ASP A 209 -17.45 -4.14 11.48
C ASP A 209 -16.82 -4.67 12.77
N HIS A 210 -17.62 -4.72 13.82
CA HIS A 210 -17.22 -5.20 15.13
C HIS A 210 -16.99 -6.73 15.21
N GLU A 211 -17.32 -7.50 14.16
CA GLU A 211 -17.02 -8.94 14.10
C GLU A 211 -15.65 -9.24 13.47
N LYS A 212 -15.02 -8.25 12.81
CA LYS A 212 -13.74 -8.43 12.09
C LYS A 212 -12.48 -8.25 12.93
N TYR A 213 -12.61 -7.88 14.21
CA TYR A 213 -11.48 -7.59 15.09
C TYR A 213 -11.75 -8.04 16.54
N ALA A 214 -10.68 -8.27 17.31
CA ALA A 214 -10.73 -8.92 18.63
C ALA A 214 -10.33 -8.02 19.82
N SER A 215 -9.72 -6.85 19.56
CA SER A 215 -9.32 -5.87 20.58
C SER A 215 -10.15 -4.60 20.54
N ASP A 216 -10.02 -3.71 21.53
CA ASP A 216 -10.57 -2.36 21.42
C ASP A 216 -9.87 -1.56 20.31
N LEU A 217 -10.57 -0.59 19.71
CA LEU A 217 -10.02 0.33 18.72
C LEU A 217 -9.15 1.40 19.40
N VAL A 218 -7.84 1.36 19.13
CA VAL A 218 -6.89 2.41 19.48
C VAL A 218 -7.02 3.54 18.47
N TRP A 219 -7.47 4.71 18.92
CA TRP A 219 -7.67 5.88 18.06
C TRP A 219 -6.49 6.85 18.09
N THR A 220 -6.24 7.50 16.96
CA THR A 220 -5.32 8.64 16.83
C THR A 220 -5.92 9.66 15.86
N ASP A 221 -5.60 10.94 16.07
CA ASP A 221 -6.02 12.00 15.15
C ASP A 221 -5.11 12.04 13.92
N VAL A 222 -5.65 12.48 12.79
CA VAL A 222 -4.97 12.49 11.48
C VAL A 222 -4.42 13.87 11.16
N ASN A 223 -3.14 13.91 10.77
CA ASN A 223 -2.49 15.08 10.18
C ASN A 223 -2.47 14.93 8.65
N ASN A 224 -3.48 15.46 7.96
CA ASN A 224 -3.59 15.37 6.50
C ASN A 224 -2.87 16.50 5.73
N THR A 225 -1.97 17.26 6.39
CA THR A 225 -1.25 18.42 5.79
C THR A 225 -0.52 18.09 4.48
N PHE A 226 -0.13 16.83 4.27
CA PHE A 226 0.56 16.35 3.06
C PHE A 226 -0.28 15.37 2.21
N GLY A 227 -1.60 15.28 2.45
CA GLY A 227 -2.51 14.48 1.62
C GLY A 227 -2.62 13.01 1.99
N TYR A 228 -1.98 12.59 3.08
CA TYR A 228 -1.95 11.21 3.57
C TYR A 228 -2.80 11.04 4.82
N TRP A 229 -3.20 9.79 5.07
CA TRP A 229 -3.66 9.33 6.38
C TRP A 229 -2.46 9.20 7.33
N ALA A 230 -1.94 10.34 7.78
CA ALA A 230 -0.79 10.43 8.69
C ALA A 230 -1.23 10.62 10.14
N PHE A 231 -0.43 10.13 11.08
CA PHE A 231 -0.57 10.37 12.52
C PHE A 231 0.82 10.47 13.17
N ALA A 232 0.90 11.06 14.36
CA ALA A 232 2.15 11.21 15.09
C ALA A 232 2.28 10.20 16.24
N ALA A 233 3.50 9.71 16.46
CA ALA A 233 3.91 9.03 17.68
C ALA A 233 4.97 9.87 18.40
N SER A 234 4.85 9.95 19.74
CA SER A 234 5.76 10.67 20.65
C SER A 234 6.93 9.82 21.15
N GLY A 235 6.96 8.54 20.80
CA GLY A 235 8.03 7.62 21.15
C GLY A 235 7.74 6.19 20.73
N PHE A 236 8.61 5.27 21.14
CA PHE A 236 8.44 3.84 20.89
C PHE A 236 8.98 2.98 22.04
N ALA A 237 8.64 1.69 22.05
CA ALA A 237 9.19 0.71 22.97
C ALA A 237 9.53 -0.60 22.27
N LEU A 238 10.62 -1.23 22.74
CA LEU A 238 11.13 -2.52 22.28
C LEU A 238 11.39 -3.41 23.51
N ARG A 239 10.60 -4.48 23.64
CA ARG A 239 10.57 -5.33 24.86
C ARG A 239 10.35 -4.49 26.13
N ASN A 240 11.38 -4.37 26.97
CA ASN A 240 11.34 -3.63 28.24
C ASN A 240 12.00 -2.25 28.16
N TYR A 241 12.48 -1.84 26.97
CA TYR A 241 13.08 -0.53 26.75
C TYR A 241 12.04 0.42 26.16
N THR A 242 11.89 1.59 26.78
CA THR A 242 11.02 2.66 26.32
C THR A 242 11.87 3.85 25.91
N PHE A 243 11.59 4.41 24.74
CA PHE A 243 12.22 5.58 24.15
C PHE A 243 11.14 6.67 24.03
N PRO A 244 10.87 7.41 25.14
CA PRO A 244 9.99 8.58 25.10
C PRO A 244 10.68 9.75 24.38
N ASP A 245 9.92 10.81 24.12
CA ASP A 245 10.39 12.06 23.52
C ASP A 245 11.06 11.87 22.14
N TYR A 246 10.61 10.87 21.39
CA TYR A 246 11.07 10.54 20.05
C TYR A 246 9.90 10.69 19.07
N HIS A 247 9.70 11.91 18.59
CA HIS A 247 8.60 12.25 17.68
C HIS A 247 8.84 11.68 16.29
N MET A 248 7.77 11.13 15.70
CA MET A 248 7.76 10.61 14.33
C MET A 248 6.37 10.78 13.70
N ASP A 249 6.32 11.32 12.49
CA ASP A 249 5.13 11.27 11.64
C ASP A 249 5.08 9.90 10.93
N ILE A 250 3.89 9.31 10.82
CA ILE A 250 3.66 7.95 10.32
C ILE A 250 2.43 7.94 9.42
N ILE A 251 2.52 7.41 8.20
CA ILE A 251 1.36 7.22 7.30
C ILE A 251 0.90 5.76 7.27
N THR A 252 -0.39 5.53 7.06
CA THR A 252 -0.96 4.20 6.74
C THR A 252 -1.18 4.03 5.25
N ASP A 253 -0.49 3.06 4.64
CA ASP A 253 -0.39 2.96 3.18
C ASP A 253 -0.65 1.54 2.67
N THR A 254 -1.87 1.28 2.16
CA THR A 254 -2.25 -0.02 1.59
C THR A 254 -1.58 -0.33 0.26
N GLY A 255 -1.05 0.68 -0.44
CA GLY A 255 -0.29 0.55 -1.68
C GLY A 255 1.21 0.32 -1.47
N THR A 256 1.67 0.15 -0.22
CA THR A 256 3.09 -0.08 0.13
C THR A 256 3.24 -1.41 0.85
N THR A 257 4.09 -2.31 0.32
CA THR A 257 4.27 -3.68 0.84
C THR A 257 4.84 -3.74 2.27
N LEU A 258 6.00 -3.11 2.49
CA LEU A 258 6.75 -3.25 3.74
C LEU A 258 6.45 -2.10 4.71
N THR A 259 6.77 -2.32 5.98
CA THR A 259 6.73 -1.29 7.02
C THR A 259 8.09 -0.60 7.06
N TYR A 260 8.09 0.72 7.10
CA TYR A 260 9.31 1.52 7.07
C TYR A 260 9.34 2.50 8.23
N LEU A 261 10.29 2.32 9.14
CA LEU A 261 10.50 3.21 10.28
C LEU A 261 11.92 3.79 10.26
N ASP A 262 12.15 4.82 11.07
CA ASP A 262 13.45 5.49 11.20
C ASP A 262 14.62 4.47 11.32
N PRO A 263 15.73 4.67 10.58
CA PRO A 263 16.87 3.75 10.58
C PRO A 263 17.40 3.38 11.97
N MET A 264 17.27 4.27 12.96
CA MET A 264 17.64 4.03 14.36
C MET A 264 16.70 3.00 15.02
N ILE A 265 15.39 3.14 14.85
CA ILE A 265 14.37 2.21 15.37
C ILE A 265 14.58 0.82 14.77
N VAL A 266 14.74 0.76 13.45
CA VAL A 266 14.91 -0.48 12.69
C VAL A 266 16.20 -1.20 13.10
N ARG A 267 17.29 -0.46 13.29
CA ARG A 267 18.54 -1.01 13.81
C ARG A 267 18.37 -1.57 15.23
N LEU A 268 17.79 -0.80 16.16
CA LEU A 268 17.55 -1.28 17.53
C LEU A 268 16.64 -2.52 17.56
N TYR A 269 15.66 -2.59 16.66
CA TYR A 269 14.78 -3.74 16.51
C TYR A 269 15.55 -4.99 16.07
N TYR A 270 16.37 -4.92 15.01
CA TYR A 270 17.11 -6.08 14.53
C TYR A 270 18.33 -6.45 15.39
N ASP A 271 18.92 -5.51 16.14
CA ASP A 271 19.94 -5.81 17.16
C ASP A 271 19.40 -6.76 18.27
N LEU A 272 18.08 -6.84 18.46
CA LEU A 272 17.42 -7.80 19.37
C LEU A 272 17.17 -9.20 18.76
N VAL A 273 17.43 -9.39 17.46
CA VAL A 273 17.16 -10.61 16.69
C VAL A 273 18.47 -11.35 16.37
N PRO A 274 18.74 -12.51 16.99
CA PRO A 274 20.01 -13.21 16.81
C PRO A 274 20.31 -13.55 15.33
N ARG A 275 21.47 -13.09 14.85
CA ARG A 275 21.93 -13.23 13.45
C ARG A 275 21.10 -12.49 12.40
N ALA A 276 20.21 -11.56 12.79
CA ALA A 276 19.73 -10.56 11.84
C ALA A 276 20.90 -9.69 11.34
N ARG A 277 20.80 -9.21 10.11
CA ARG A 277 21.78 -8.34 9.47
C ARG A 277 21.17 -7.62 8.28
N TYR A 278 21.70 -6.45 7.94
CA TYR A 278 21.45 -5.86 6.63
C TYR A 278 22.27 -6.61 5.56
N SER A 279 21.63 -7.04 4.48
CA SER A 279 22.24 -7.71 3.33
C SER A 279 22.24 -6.77 2.13
N LEU A 280 23.44 -6.38 1.69
CA LEU A 280 23.61 -5.57 0.47
C LEU A 280 23.19 -6.30 -0.81
N VAL A 281 23.11 -7.64 -0.78
CA VAL A 281 22.69 -8.46 -1.93
C VAL A 281 21.16 -8.50 -2.05
N ASP A 282 20.45 -8.52 -0.91
CA ASP A 282 18.99 -8.56 -0.84
C ASP A 282 18.37 -7.17 -0.64
N GLY A 283 19.21 -6.13 -0.48
CA GLY A 283 18.84 -4.73 -0.24
C GLY A 283 18.19 -4.46 1.12
N ALA A 284 18.34 -5.35 2.10
CA ALA A 284 17.36 -5.47 3.18
C ALA A 284 17.92 -5.98 4.50
N TRP A 285 17.23 -5.68 5.60
CA TRP A 285 17.33 -6.47 6.81
C TRP A 285 16.76 -7.88 6.58
N VAL A 286 17.58 -8.88 6.89
CA VAL A 286 17.26 -10.30 6.76
C VAL A 286 17.70 -11.05 8.03
N PHE A 287 17.02 -12.14 8.35
CA PHE A 287 17.24 -12.88 9.60
C PHE A 287 16.95 -14.39 9.42
N PRO A 288 17.39 -15.28 10.32
CA PRO A 288 17.07 -16.71 10.22
C PRO A 288 15.56 -16.97 10.36
N CYS A 289 14.93 -17.69 9.43
CA CYS A 289 13.46 -17.83 9.40
C CYS A 289 12.83 -18.41 10.70
N GLY A 290 13.58 -19.20 11.48
CA GLY A 290 13.13 -19.71 12.78
C GLY A 290 13.26 -18.74 13.95
N SER A 291 13.56 -17.45 13.71
CA SER A 291 13.74 -16.45 14.77
C SER A 291 12.39 -15.98 15.32
N ARG A 292 12.28 -15.87 16.65
CA ARG A 292 11.19 -15.13 17.27
C ARG A 292 11.50 -13.64 17.22
N LEU A 293 10.82 -12.94 16.33
CA LEU A 293 10.86 -11.48 16.23
C LEU A 293 10.19 -10.82 17.45
N PRO A 294 10.71 -9.69 17.97
CA PRO A 294 10.13 -8.95 19.08
C PRO A 294 8.95 -8.09 18.63
N ASP A 295 8.05 -7.75 19.55
CA ASP A 295 7.03 -6.74 19.30
C ASP A 295 7.63 -5.32 19.43
N LEU A 296 7.11 -4.39 18.61
CA LEU A 296 7.42 -2.96 18.63
C LEU A 296 6.15 -2.22 19.05
N THR A 297 6.23 -1.29 20.00
CA THR A 297 5.08 -0.47 20.41
C THR A 297 5.36 0.98 20.05
N LEU A 298 4.45 1.61 19.31
CA LEU A 298 4.42 3.05 19.09
C LEU A 298 3.66 3.71 20.25
N LEU A 299 4.20 4.79 20.79
CA LEU A 299 3.59 5.60 21.84
C LEU A 299 2.91 6.80 21.17
N LEU A 300 1.59 6.83 21.14
CA LEU A 300 0.83 7.86 20.42
C LEU A 300 0.82 9.18 21.22
N GLU A 301 0.64 10.32 20.56
CA GLU A 301 0.69 11.64 21.24
C GLU A 301 -0.46 11.84 22.24
N ASN A 302 -1.58 11.14 22.06
CA ASN A 302 -2.71 11.11 23.01
C ASN A 302 -2.50 10.18 24.22
N GLY A 303 -1.34 9.51 24.32
CA GLY A 303 -0.97 8.59 25.41
C GLY A 303 -1.37 7.13 25.18
N GLU A 304 -2.08 6.83 24.09
CA GLU A 304 -2.39 5.46 23.69
C GLU A 304 -1.16 4.70 23.15
N LYS A 305 -1.31 3.38 22.95
CA LYS A 305 -0.24 2.50 22.47
C LYS A 305 -0.69 1.66 21.30
N LEU A 306 0.03 1.76 20.19
CA LEU A 306 -0.19 0.93 19.01
C LEU A 306 0.90 -0.14 18.92
N VAL A 307 0.52 -1.41 19.05
CA VAL A 307 1.47 -2.53 19.01
C VAL A 307 1.58 -3.07 17.59
N ALA A 308 2.80 -3.07 17.04
CA ALA A 308 3.18 -3.88 15.89
C ALA A 308 3.80 -5.19 16.39
N PHE A 309 3.16 -6.32 16.08
CA PHE A 309 3.60 -7.63 16.58
C PHE A 309 4.76 -8.15 15.76
N GLY A 310 5.72 -8.82 16.40
CA GLY A 310 6.93 -9.30 15.72
C GLY A 310 6.65 -10.23 14.54
N TYR A 311 5.55 -10.99 14.55
CA TYR A 311 5.19 -11.87 13.43
C TYR A 311 4.84 -11.11 12.14
N GLN A 312 4.33 -9.87 12.24
CA GLN A 312 4.02 -8.98 11.11
C GLN A 312 5.27 -8.68 10.26
N PHE A 313 6.44 -8.70 10.91
CA PHE A 313 7.72 -8.39 10.30
C PHE A 313 8.48 -9.63 9.78
N ASN A 314 7.85 -10.80 9.74
CA ASN A 314 8.35 -11.99 9.06
C ASN A 314 7.64 -12.18 7.72
N TRP A 315 8.18 -11.58 6.66
CA TRP A 315 7.45 -11.42 5.41
C TRP A 315 7.53 -12.65 4.49
N GLU A 316 8.70 -12.97 3.91
CA GLU A 316 8.88 -14.19 3.10
C GLU A 316 10.28 -14.82 3.28
N PRO A 317 10.46 -16.14 3.07
CA PRO A 317 11.77 -16.75 2.93
C PRO A 317 12.45 -16.31 1.63
N LEU A 318 13.74 -15.93 1.69
CA LEU A 318 14.52 -15.58 0.49
C LEU A 318 14.55 -16.72 -0.55
N ASN A 319 14.41 -17.96 -0.11
CA ASN A 319 14.25 -19.13 -0.97
C ASN A 319 13.23 -20.09 -0.34
N PRO A 320 12.00 -20.22 -0.87
CA PRO A 320 10.98 -21.10 -0.32
C PRO A 320 11.37 -22.60 -0.29
N ALA A 321 12.23 -23.04 -1.21
CA ALA A 321 12.71 -24.43 -1.24
C ALA A 321 13.76 -24.72 -0.14
N THR A 322 14.42 -23.68 0.38
CA THR A 322 15.40 -23.77 1.47
C THR A 322 15.25 -22.58 2.44
N PRO A 323 14.16 -22.54 3.25
CA PRO A 323 13.77 -21.37 4.04
C PRO A 323 14.65 -21.17 5.28
N ASN A 324 15.93 -20.84 5.04
CA ASN A 324 16.94 -20.62 6.08
C ASN A 324 17.00 -19.15 6.52
N ILE A 325 16.81 -18.22 5.58
CA ILE A 325 16.87 -16.77 5.78
C ILE A 325 15.58 -16.16 5.24
N CYS A 326 14.96 -15.30 6.04
CA CYS A 326 13.71 -14.61 5.75
C CYS A 326 13.96 -13.09 5.63
N TYR A 327 13.14 -12.46 4.80
CA TYR A 327 13.13 -11.04 4.52
C TYR A 327 12.37 -10.30 5.62
N GLY A 328 12.95 -9.20 6.11
CA GLY A 328 12.33 -8.35 7.11
C GLY A 328 11.13 -7.57 6.56
N GLY A 329 9.97 -7.73 7.18
CA GLY A 329 8.79 -6.89 6.90
C GLY A 329 8.94 -5.45 7.41
N LEU A 330 9.84 -5.23 8.38
CA LEU A 330 10.29 -3.91 8.84
C LEU A 330 11.62 -3.54 8.15
N GLN A 331 11.71 -2.37 7.53
CA GLN A 331 12.90 -1.83 6.86
C GLN A 331 13.12 -0.35 7.22
N SER A 332 14.27 0.22 6.87
CA SER A 332 14.59 1.63 7.13
C SER A 332 13.85 2.57 6.18
N SER A 333 13.22 3.62 6.72
CA SER A 333 12.82 4.81 5.95
C SER A 333 14.04 5.73 5.77
N GLU A 334 14.79 5.57 4.68
CA GLU A 334 15.93 6.45 4.35
C GLU A 334 15.48 7.75 3.62
N TRP A 335 14.19 8.09 3.66
CA TRP A 335 13.64 9.36 3.21
C TRP A 335 13.31 10.28 4.39
N PRO A 336 13.41 11.62 4.23
CA PRO A 336 13.08 12.55 5.29
C PRO A 336 11.56 12.73 5.43
N GLY A 337 11.11 12.96 6.66
CA GLY A 337 9.80 13.58 6.96
C GLY A 337 8.74 12.66 7.56
N PHE A 338 8.71 11.36 7.24
CA PHE A 338 7.71 10.44 7.80
C PHE A 338 8.10 8.96 7.61
N ASN A 339 7.37 8.12 8.33
CA ASN A 339 7.46 6.67 8.41
C ASN A 339 6.20 6.06 7.78
N ILE A 340 6.18 4.75 7.53
CA ILE A 340 5.08 4.07 6.83
C ILE A 340 4.71 2.78 7.54
N LEU A 341 3.43 2.62 7.87
CA LEU A 341 2.82 1.34 8.19
C LEU A 341 2.17 0.77 6.92
N GLY A 342 2.95 -0.02 6.19
CA GLY A 342 2.52 -0.70 4.97
C GLY A 342 1.81 -2.02 5.24
N ALA A 343 1.50 -2.75 4.17
CA ALA A 343 0.75 -4.02 4.18
C ALA A 343 1.22 -5.01 5.26
N THR A 344 2.53 -5.23 5.42
CA THR A 344 3.10 -6.09 6.49
C THR A 344 2.57 -5.78 7.90
N PHE A 345 2.36 -4.52 8.26
CA PHE A 345 1.72 -4.14 9.53
C PHE A 345 0.19 -4.23 9.44
N LEU A 346 -0.40 -3.74 8.35
CA LEU A 346 -1.86 -3.64 8.16
C LEU A 346 -2.55 -5.02 8.07
N ASP A 347 -1.80 -6.06 7.70
CA ASP A 347 -2.24 -7.44 7.46
C ASP A 347 -3.01 -8.10 8.63
N SER A 348 -2.68 -7.73 9.86
CA SER A 348 -3.30 -8.27 11.08
C SER A 348 -4.01 -7.18 11.88
N LYS A 349 -4.34 -6.07 11.21
CA LYS A 349 -5.10 -4.97 11.78
C LYS A 349 -6.44 -4.80 11.06
N TYR A 350 -7.42 -4.34 11.81
CA TYR A 350 -8.59 -3.67 11.27
C TYR A 350 -8.34 -2.16 11.42
N VAL A 351 -8.24 -1.46 10.30
CA VAL A 351 -7.83 -0.04 10.26
C VAL A 351 -8.95 0.82 9.74
N VAL A 352 -9.64 1.50 10.66
CA VAL A 352 -10.73 2.44 10.38
C VAL A 352 -10.14 3.79 10.01
N HIS A 353 -10.54 4.31 8.85
CA HIS A 353 -10.23 5.63 8.35
C HIS A 353 -11.51 6.47 8.47
N GLU A 354 -11.57 7.36 9.46
CA GLU A 354 -12.73 8.20 9.74
C GLU A 354 -12.48 9.63 9.24
N TYR A 355 -13.22 10.04 8.20
CA TYR A 355 -13.16 11.41 7.72
C TYR A 355 -14.01 12.33 8.59
N ARG A 356 -13.42 13.45 9.02
CA ARG A 356 -14.11 14.60 9.61
C ARG A 356 -13.44 15.89 9.10
N GLU A 357 -14.25 16.93 8.87
CA GLU A 357 -13.80 18.19 8.26
C GLU A 357 -12.65 18.87 9.02
N GLU A 358 -12.65 18.80 10.36
CA GLU A 358 -11.62 19.46 11.21
C GLU A 358 -10.69 18.48 11.94
N ALA A 359 -11.08 17.21 12.09
CA ALA A 359 -10.41 16.24 12.96
C ALA A 359 -10.64 14.80 12.49
N SER A 360 -10.19 14.49 11.27
CA SER A 360 -10.17 13.10 10.76
C SER A 360 -9.34 12.21 11.69
N ARG A 361 -9.63 10.90 11.73
CA ARG A 361 -9.00 9.96 12.69
C ARG A 361 -8.70 8.60 12.06
N LEU A 362 -7.69 7.94 12.60
CA LEU A 362 -7.38 6.53 12.36
C LEU A 362 -7.70 5.72 13.60
N GLY A 363 -8.34 4.57 13.44
CA GLY A 363 -8.62 3.60 14.50
C GLY A 363 -8.02 2.25 14.16
N PHE A 364 -7.23 1.68 15.07
CA PHE A 364 -6.54 0.41 14.87
C PHE A 364 -7.01 -0.64 15.89
N ALA A 365 -7.40 -1.83 15.42
CA ALA A 365 -7.66 -2.99 16.27
C ALA A 365 -6.93 -4.23 15.74
N ASP A 366 -6.58 -5.14 16.66
CA ASP A 366 -6.01 -6.44 16.35
C ASP A 366 -7.09 -7.41 15.86
N ARG A 367 -6.72 -8.32 14.96
CA ARG A 367 -7.62 -9.30 14.33
C ARG A 367 -7.29 -10.75 14.72
#